data_AF-A0A949TX39-F1
#
_entry.id   AF-A0A949TX39-F1
#
_cell.length_a   1.000
_cell.length_b   1.000
_cell.length_c   1.000
_cell.angle_alpha   90.00
_cell.angle_beta   90.00
_cell.angle_gamma   90.00
#
_symmetry.space_group_name_H-M   'P 1'
#
loop_
_entity.id
_entity.type
_entity.pdbx_description
1 polymer ?
#
loop_
_entity_poly.entity_id
_entity_poly.type
_entity_poly.pdbx_seq_one_letter_code
_entity_poly.pdbx_strand_id
1 'polypeptide(L)'
;EDIARLRADISKEAGFPLILKASTSGKLAAFARHKDTARLSQSGPATPDHLIYTKPWPMIGCDAAAYSERYRKYFEAHKAPGNVMLDPAPRIVLDPQLGALSAGRDAREAAAAGEIYEHTVDVILQAEALGGWKAVSEDHLFDIEYWELEQAKLAKAHDALPFAGEVALVTGAASGIGRACVDSFLRRGAAVVALDINPAVASHWSRPDVLALQCDLTDFSSVDEKLDQAARQFGGLDMLVLNAGIFPSSEPLADVALETVRKAMAVNVDANLHLMQACHALLKLAPRGGRVAVVGSRNVPAPGPGAAAYSASKAAMNQLVRVAVLEWAKDGIRINSLHPDAVYDTGLWTPEVLASRAKAYNMTIEQYKKRNLLKTEVASRDVAELAAELCGPLFAKTTGAQIPVDGGNERVV
;
A
#
# COMPACT_ATOMS: atom_id res chain seq x y z
N GLU A 1 -10.65 7.89 7.03
CA GLU A 1 -11.60 7.03 6.28
C GLU A 1 -12.22 7.71 5.07
N ASP A 2 -12.65 8.98 5.16
CA ASP A 2 -13.34 9.66 4.06
C ASP A 2 -12.57 9.65 2.73
N ILE A 3 -11.26 9.91 2.77
CA ILE A 3 -10.39 9.82 1.58
C ILE A 3 -10.40 8.40 0.99
N ALA A 4 -10.39 7.36 1.84
CA ALA A 4 -10.43 5.97 1.39
C ALA A 4 -11.75 5.58 0.76
N ARG A 5 -12.87 6.09 1.29
CA ARG A 5 -14.18 5.92 0.69
C ARG A 5 -14.25 6.59 -0.68
N LEU A 6 -13.80 7.84 -0.76
CA LEU A 6 -13.73 8.59 -2.01
C LEU A 6 -12.84 7.88 -3.05
N ARG A 7 -11.67 7.37 -2.65
CA ARG A 7 -10.80 6.57 -3.53
C ARG A 7 -11.52 5.32 -4.04
N ALA A 8 -12.26 4.62 -3.17
CA ALA A 8 -13.02 3.43 -3.56
C ALA A 8 -14.08 3.77 -4.61
N ASP A 9 -14.82 4.86 -4.43
CA ASP A 9 -15.86 5.32 -5.35
C ASP A 9 -15.25 5.75 -6.70
N ILE A 10 -14.15 6.51 -6.69
CA ILE A 10 -13.43 6.92 -7.91
C ILE A 10 -12.86 5.69 -8.64
N SER A 11 -12.25 4.75 -7.93
CA SER A 11 -11.70 3.51 -8.51
C SER A 11 -12.80 2.63 -9.11
N LYS A 12 -13.97 2.60 -8.49
CA LYS A 12 -15.14 1.88 -9.01
C LYS A 12 -15.59 2.47 -10.35
N GLU A 13 -15.70 3.79 -10.46
CA GLU A 13 -16.07 4.45 -11.72
C GLU A 13 -14.98 4.28 -12.80
N ALA A 14 -13.71 4.20 -12.40
CA ALA A 14 -12.59 3.96 -13.32
C ALA A 14 -12.58 2.51 -13.86
N GLY A 15 -13.09 1.55 -13.07
CA GLY A 15 -13.02 0.13 -13.35
C GLY A 15 -11.69 -0.52 -12.93
N PHE A 16 -10.79 0.22 -12.28
CA PHE A 16 -9.52 -0.26 -11.75
C PHE A 16 -9.06 0.59 -10.55
N PRO A 17 -8.18 0.06 -9.68
CA PRO A 17 -7.66 0.82 -8.55
C PRO A 17 -6.91 2.07 -9.00
N LEU A 18 -7.18 3.20 -8.34
CA LEU A 18 -6.44 4.44 -8.51
C LEU A 18 -5.79 4.82 -7.19
N ILE A 19 -4.62 5.46 -7.23
CA ILE A 19 -4.07 6.21 -6.09
C ILE A 19 -4.83 7.52 -5.98
N LEU A 20 -5.13 7.96 -4.75
CA LEU A 20 -5.73 9.27 -4.48
C LEU A 20 -4.86 10.03 -3.47
N LYS A 21 -4.20 11.09 -3.91
CA LYS A 21 -3.28 11.88 -3.08
C LYS A 21 -3.94 13.19 -2.67
N ALA A 22 -3.98 13.47 -1.37
CA ALA A 22 -4.35 14.78 -0.84
C ALA A 22 -3.20 15.77 -1.03
N SER A 23 -3.50 16.95 -1.54
CA SER A 23 -2.51 18.01 -1.70
C SER A 23 -2.13 18.61 -0.34
N THR A 24 -0.83 18.86 -0.16
CA THR A 24 -0.30 19.65 0.96
C THR A 24 -0.22 21.14 0.64
N SER A 25 -0.62 21.56 -0.56
CA SER A 25 -0.57 22.97 -0.98
C SER A 25 -1.64 23.79 -0.29
N GLY A 26 -1.20 24.79 0.49
CA GLY A 26 -2.11 25.78 1.07
C GLY A 26 -2.89 26.56 0.02
N LYS A 27 -2.31 26.74 -1.18
CA LYS A 27 -2.97 27.40 -2.32
C LYS A 27 -4.13 26.57 -2.84
N LEU A 28 -3.90 25.28 -3.12
CA LEU A 28 -4.98 24.40 -3.56
C LEU A 28 -6.06 24.21 -2.50
N ALA A 29 -5.68 24.15 -1.22
CA ALA A 29 -6.66 24.13 -0.12
C ALA A 29 -7.51 25.40 -0.07
N ALA A 30 -6.90 26.59 -0.24
CA ALA A 30 -7.62 27.85 -0.32
C ALA A 30 -8.53 27.91 -1.56
N PHE A 31 -8.03 27.43 -2.71
CA PHE A 31 -8.80 27.35 -3.94
C PHE A 31 -9.97 26.40 -3.82
N ALA A 32 -9.84 25.24 -3.17
CA ALA A 32 -10.96 24.30 -2.95
C ALA A 32 -12.07 24.87 -2.05
N ARG A 33 -11.73 25.81 -1.15
CA ARG A 33 -12.65 26.46 -0.20
C ARG A 33 -13.24 27.77 -0.70
N HIS A 34 -12.77 28.28 -1.84
CA HIS A 34 -13.22 29.56 -2.34
C HIS A 34 -14.69 29.50 -2.80
N LYS A 35 -15.44 30.58 -2.61
CA LYS A 35 -16.88 30.61 -2.99
C LYS A 35 -17.10 30.47 -4.50
N ASP A 36 -16.12 30.91 -5.30
CA ASP A 36 -16.20 30.90 -6.76
C ASP A 36 -15.53 29.67 -7.39
N THR A 37 -15.09 28.68 -6.61
CA THR A 37 -14.36 27.51 -7.12
C THR A 37 -15.15 26.75 -8.18
N ALA A 38 -16.45 26.56 -7.96
CA ALA A 38 -17.32 25.88 -8.93
C ALA A 38 -17.43 26.65 -10.25
N ARG A 39 -17.25 27.97 -10.26
CA ARG A 39 -17.23 28.74 -11.51
C ARG A 39 -15.85 28.70 -12.15
N LEU A 40 -14.80 29.00 -11.37
CA LEU A 40 -13.43 29.15 -11.87
C LEU A 40 -12.84 27.83 -12.39
N SER A 41 -13.06 26.73 -11.66
CA SER A 41 -12.48 25.42 -11.98
C SER A 41 -13.14 24.71 -13.15
N GLN A 42 -14.35 25.12 -13.52
CA GLN A 42 -15.17 24.45 -14.54
C GLN A 42 -15.04 25.07 -15.93
N SER A 43 -14.26 26.15 -16.06
CA SER A 43 -14.02 26.86 -17.31
C SER A 43 -13.12 26.12 -18.32
N GLY A 44 -12.58 24.96 -17.94
CA GLY A 44 -11.75 24.10 -18.80
C GLY A 44 -10.24 24.27 -18.61
N PRO A 45 -9.44 23.41 -19.27
CA PRO A 45 -8.00 23.31 -19.06
C PRO A 45 -7.20 24.41 -19.76
N ALA A 46 -5.98 24.62 -19.29
CA ALA A 46 -5.07 25.67 -19.77
C ALA A 46 -4.06 25.19 -20.82
N THR A 47 -3.75 23.88 -20.84
CA THR A 47 -2.79 23.26 -21.76
C THR A 47 -3.26 21.86 -22.16
N PRO A 48 -2.75 21.29 -23.27
CA PRO A 48 -3.01 19.87 -23.61
C PRO A 48 -2.60 18.90 -22.49
N ASP A 49 -1.45 19.14 -21.84
CA ASP A 49 -1.01 18.31 -20.70
C ASP A 49 -2.01 18.38 -19.54
N HIS A 50 -2.54 19.56 -19.23
CA HIS A 50 -3.60 19.68 -18.23
C HIS A 50 -4.79 18.78 -18.58
N LEU A 51 -5.28 18.85 -19.82
CA LEU A 51 -6.38 18.00 -20.26
C LEU A 51 -6.07 16.50 -20.15
N ILE A 52 -4.89 16.07 -20.60
CA ILE A 52 -4.50 14.65 -20.63
C ILE A 52 -4.36 14.07 -19.22
N TYR A 53 -3.78 14.82 -18.28
CA TYR A 53 -3.53 14.34 -16.92
C TYR A 53 -4.71 14.53 -15.97
N THR A 54 -5.57 15.53 -16.19
CA THR A 54 -6.63 15.87 -15.22
C THR A 54 -8.05 15.70 -15.73
N LYS A 55 -8.24 15.42 -17.03
CA LYS A 55 -9.53 15.49 -17.74
C LYS A 55 -10.05 16.94 -17.85
N PRO A 56 -11.13 17.20 -18.63
CA PRO A 56 -11.60 18.56 -18.89
C PRO A 56 -11.97 19.39 -17.65
N TRP A 57 -12.42 18.71 -16.59
CA TRP A 57 -12.90 19.36 -15.37
C TRP A 57 -12.48 18.58 -14.12
N PRO A 58 -12.21 19.27 -13.00
CA PRO A 58 -12.17 18.61 -11.70
C PRO A 58 -13.58 18.27 -11.21
N MET A 59 -13.67 17.28 -10.34
CA MET A 59 -14.87 17.01 -9.55
C MET A 59 -14.99 17.99 -8.40
N ILE A 60 -16.20 18.54 -8.22
CA ILE A 60 -16.55 19.34 -7.04
C ILE A 60 -17.29 18.45 -6.04
N GLY A 61 -16.84 18.46 -4.78
CA GLY A 61 -17.37 17.58 -3.75
C GLY A 61 -16.93 16.13 -3.96
N CYS A 62 -17.75 15.18 -3.52
CA CYS A 62 -17.38 13.76 -3.41
C CYS A 62 -18.25 12.79 -4.24
N ASP A 63 -19.01 13.28 -5.23
CA ASP A 63 -19.90 12.43 -6.04
C ASP A 63 -19.23 11.95 -7.35
N ALA A 64 -18.44 10.88 -7.23
CA ALA A 64 -17.72 10.29 -8.36
C ALA A 64 -18.67 9.77 -9.46
N ALA A 65 -19.86 9.30 -9.09
CA ALA A 65 -20.84 8.78 -10.04
C ALA A 65 -21.44 9.91 -10.89
N ALA A 66 -21.79 11.05 -10.27
CA ALA A 66 -22.28 12.22 -10.99
C ALA A 66 -21.21 12.80 -11.94
N TYR A 67 -19.95 12.86 -11.50
CA TYR A 67 -18.84 13.25 -12.38
C TYR A 67 -18.75 12.31 -13.60
N SER A 68 -18.74 11.01 -13.35
CA SER A 68 -18.56 10.00 -14.40
C SER A 68 -19.73 10.00 -15.38
N GLU A 69 -20.95 10.24 -14.91
CA GLU A 69 -22.11 10.41 -15.77
C GLU A 69 -22.02 11.65 -16.66
N ARG A 70 -21.52 12.77 -16.13
CA ARG A 70 -21.24 13.97 -16.95
C ARG A 70 -20.18 13.67 -18.00
N TYR A 71 -19.11 12.96 -17.65
CA TYR A 71 -18.05 12.60 -18.59
C TYR A 71 -18.55 11.68 -19.70
N ARG A 72 -19.41 10.69 -19.38
CA ARG A 72 -20.07 9.83 -20.38
C ARG A 72 -20.92 10.64 -21.36
N LYS A 73 -21.71 11.61 -20.86
CA LYS A 73 -22.50 12.51 -21.73
C LYS A 73 -21.62 13.37 -22.63
N TYR A 74 -20.51 13.88 -22.09
CA TYR A 74 -19.50 14.61 -22.86
C TYR A 74 -18.91 13.73 -23.98
N PHE A 75 -18.56 12.48 -23.68
CA PHE A 75 -18.09 11.55 -24.72
C PHE A 75 -19.15 11.28 -25.79
N GLU A 76 -20.38 10.96 -25.38
CA GLU A 76 -21.46 10.65 -26.32
C GLU A 76 -21.83 11.82 -27.23
N ALA A 77 -21.72 13.06 -26.75
CA ALA A 77 -22.01 14.26 -27.52
C ALA A 77 -20.98 14.56 -28.62
N HIS A 78 -19.72 14.15 -28.43
CA HIS A 78 -18.60 14.56 -29.28
C HIS A 78 -17.90 13.41 -30.03
N LYS A 79 -18.16 12.14 -29.67
CA LYS A 79 -17.47 10.99 -30.26
C LYS A 79 -17.61 10.94 -31.80
N ALA A 80 -16.51 10.61 -32.44
CA ALA A 80 -16.43 10.23 -33.85
C ALA A 80 -16.35 8.69 -34.00
N PRO A 81 -16.63 8.15 -35.20
CA PRO A 81 -16.44 6.72 -35.47
C PRO A 81 -15.02 6.27 -35.14
N GLY A 82 -14.89 5.22 -34.33
CA GLY A 82 -13.59 4.66 -33.92
C GLY A 82 -13.08 5.13 -32.55
N ASN A 83 -13.66 6.17 -31.94
CA ASN A 83 -13.27 6.55 -30.58
C ASN A 83 -13.74 5.50 -29.56
N VAL A 84 -12.84 5.14 -28.64
CA VAL A 84 -13.14 4.34 -27.45
C VAL A 84 -13.03 5.25 -26.24
N MET A 85 -14.08 5.28 -25.41
CA MET A 85 -14.13 6.13 -24.22
C MET A 85 -13.01 5.78 -23.24
N LEU A 86 -12.29 6.80 -22.77
CA LEU A 86 -11.36 6.65 -21.64
C LEU A 86 -12.14 6.35 -20.35
N ASP A 87 -11.46 5.92 -19.28
CA ASP A 87 -12.15 5.73 -18.01
C ASP A 87 -12.80 7.05 -17.55
N PRO A 88 -14.05 7.04 -17.06
CA PRO A 88 -14.80 8.28 -16.81
C PRO A 88 -14.51 8.91 -15.44
N ALA A 89 -13.60 8.33 -14.65
CA ALA A 89 -13.37 8.75 -13.27
C ALA A 89 -12.59 10.07 -13.17
N PRO A 90 -12.88 10.91 -12.17
CA PRO A 90 -12.18 12.18 -12.00
C PRO A 90 -10.70 11.98 -11.68
N ARG A 91 -9.87 12.93 -12.10
CA ARG A 91 -8.44 12.98 -11.78
C ARG A 91 -8.09 14.09 -10.79
N ILE A 92 -8.94 15.10 -10.65
CA ILE A 92 -8.81 16.15 -9.64
C ILE A 92 -10.13 16.26 -8.89
N VAL A 93 -10.04 16.36 -7.57
CA VAL A 93 -11.17 16.59 -6.66
C VAL A 93 -10.93 17.87 -5.89
N LEU A 94 -11.95 18.72 -5.83
CA LEU A 94 -11.97 19.92 -5.00
C LEU A 94 -13.15 19.84 -4.04
N ASP A 95 -12.83 19.74 -2.76
CA ASP A 95 -13.82 19.68 -1.69
C ASP A 95 -13.44 20.66 -0.55
N PRO A 96 -14.38 21.43 0.01
CA PRO A 96 -14.06 22.39 1.07
C PRO A 96 -13.48 21.75 2.34
N GLN A 97 -13.88 20.51 2.65
CA GLN A 97 -13.44 19.79 3.85
C GLN A 97 -12.17 19.00 3.57
N LEU A 98 -12.14 18.21 2.50
CA LEU A 98 -11.00 17.35 2.16
C LEU A 98 -9.85 18.10 1.45
N GLY A 99 -10.11 19.31 0.95
CA GLY A 99 -9.16 20.11 0.19
C GLY A 99 -9.10 19.69 -1.28
N ALA A 100 -7.92 19.80 -1.88
CA ALA A 100 -7.68 19.30 -3.23
C ALA A 100 -7.04 17.91 -3.18
N LEU A 101 -7.56 16.98 -3.98
CA LEU A 101 -7.00 15.66 -4.17
C LEU A 101 -6.74 15.38 -5.64
N SER A 102 -5.75 14.56 -5.94
CA SER A 102 -5.41 14.14 -7.28
C SER A 102 -5.35 12.62 -7.38
N ALA A 103 -5.95 12.07 -8.43
CA ALA A 103 -6.01 10.64 -8.69
C ALA A 103 -5.13 10.25 -9.87
N GLY A 104 -4.59 9.03 -9.85
CA GLY A 104 -3.76 8.49 -10.94
C GLY A 104 -3.62 6.97 -10.85
N ARG A 105 -3.18 6.32 -11.94
CA ARG A 105 -2.96 4.86 -11.98
C ARG A 105 -1.83 4.41 -11.07
N ASP A 106 -0.92 5.33 -10.75
CA ASP A 106 0.11 5.14 -9.75
C ASP A 106 0.37 6.46 -8.99
N ALA A 107 1.30 6.42 -8.02
CA ALA A 107 1.63 7.58 -7.21
C ALA A 107 2.31 8.72 -8.01
N ARG A 108 2.95 8.42 -9.14
CA ARG A 108 3.59 9.43 -10.01
C ARG A 108 2.54 10.19 -10.80
N GLU A 109 1.60 9.49 -11.41
CA GLU A 109 0.52 10.10 -12.16
C GLU A 109 -0.38 10.94 -11.25
N ALA A 110 -0.69 10.43 -10.05
CA ALA A 110 -1.44 11.20 -9.06
C ALA A 110 -0.69 12.48 -8.63
N ALA A 111 0.63 12.42 -8.44
CA ALA A 111 1.44 13.61 -8.14
C ALA A 111 1.46 14.60 -9.31
N ALA A 112 1.72 14.12 -10.53
CA ALA A 112 1.77 14.95 -11.73
C ALA A 112 0.44 15.67 -11.98
N ALA A 113 -0.69 14.97 -11.86
CA ALA A 113 -2.02 15.58 -11.99
C ALA A 113 -2.21 16.74 -10.99
N GLY A 114 -1.79 16.54 -9.73
CA GLY A 114 -1.87 17.58 -8.69
C GLY A 114 -0.99 18.80 -8.98
N GLU A 115 0.25 18.59 -9.41
CA GLU A 115 1.21 19.65 -9.74
C GLU A 115 0.75 20.46 -10.97
N ILE A 116 0.28 19.79 -12.02
CA ILE A 116 -0.27 20.43 -13.23
C ILE A 116 -1.51 21.26 -12.89
N TYR A 117 -2.38 20.73 -12.03
CA TYR A 117 -3.57 21.44 -11.60
C TYR A 117 -3.21 22.66 -10.74
N GLU A 118 -2.24 22.52 -9.83
CA GLU A 118 -1.74 23.63 -9.02
C GLU A 118 -1.16 24.77 -9.85
N HIS A 119 -0.39 24.44 -10.89
CA HIS A 119 0.08 25.41 -11.88
C HIS A 119 -1.10 26.07 -12.62
N THR A 120 -2.10 25.28 -13.03
CA THR A 120 -3.24 25.83 -13.77
C THR A 120 -4.09 26.78 -12.91
N VAL A 121 -4.23 26.52 -11.61
CA VAL A 121 -4.95 27.44 -10.72
C VAL A 121 -4.33 28.84 -10.75
N ASP A 122 -3.01 28.98 -10.87
CA ASP A 122 -2.37 30.30 -11.01
C ASP A 122 -2.78 30.99 -12.31
N VAL A 123 -2.78 30.26 -13.43
CA VAL A 123 -3.19 30.77 -14.75
C VAL A 123 -4.64 31.25 -14.71
N ILE A 124 -5.55 30.44 -14.17
CA ILE A 124 -6.99 30.77 -14.07
C ILE A 124 -7.17 32.04 -13.24
N LEU A 125 -6.55 32.11 -12.05
CA LEU A 125 -6.70 33.25 -11.15
C LEU A 125 -6.11 34.53 -11.73
N GLN A 126 -4.97 34.46 -12.41
CA GLN A 126 -4.37 35.62 -13.08
C GLN A 126 -5.20 36.09 -14.27
N ALA A 127 -5.67 35.18 -15.11
CA ALA A 127 -6.54 35.52 -16.24
C ALA A 127 -7.88 36.12 -15.77
N GLU A 128 -8.46 35.58 -14.69
CA GLU A 128 -9.67 36.11 -14.08
C GLU A 128 -9.48 37.55 -13.61
N ALA A 129 -8.33 37.87 -13.01
CA ALA A 129 -7.98 39.23 -12.61
C ALA A 129 -7.78 40.19 -13.80
N LEU A 130 -7.48 39.66 -15.00
CA LEU A 130 -7.23 40.42 -16.22
C LEU A 130 -8.44 40.53 -17.15
N GLY A 131 -9.62 40.02 -16.75
CA GLY A 131 -10.85 40.15 -17.53
C GLY A 131 -11.60 38.84 -17.78
N GLY A 132 -11.15 37.72 -17.22
CA GLY A 132 -11.85 36.44 -17.24
C GLY A 132 -11.03 35.32 -17.88
N TRP A 133 -11.23 34.09 -17.38
CA TRP A 133 -10.67 32.88 -17.99
C TRP A 133 -11.68 32.18 -18.91
N LYS A 134 -11.23 31.78 -20.11
CA LYS A 134 -12.04 31.00 -21.06
C LYS A 134 -11.15 30.00 -21.81
N ALA A 135 -11.40 28.71 -21.64
CA ALA A 135 -10.76 27.66 -22.43
C ALA A 135 -11.37 27.58 -23.84
N VAL A 136 -10.78 26.72 -24.68
CA VAL A 136 -11.34 26.35 -25.99
C VAL A 136 -12.69 25.61 -25.84
N SER A 137 -13.45 25.48 -26.93
CA SER A 137 -14.74 24.77 -26.93
C SER A 137 -14.59 23.30 -26.56
N GLU A 138 -15.68 22.68 -26.08
CA GLU A 138 -15.72 21.24 -25.78
C GLU A 138 -15.35 20.38 -26.99
N ASP A 139 -15.75 20.77 -28.21
CA ASP A 139 -15.33 20.10 -29.45
C ASP A 139 -13.79 20.05 -29.57
N HIS A 140 -13.12 21.19 -29.38
CA HIS A 140 -11.65 21.25 -29.47
C HIS A 140 -10.97 20.55 -28.30
N LEU A 141 -11.56 20.56 -27.10
CA LEU A 141 -11.05 19.77 -25.98
C LEU A 141 -11.15 18.28 -26.31
N PHE A 142 -12.27 17.83 -26.85
CA PHE A 142 -12.47 16.44 -27.22
C PHE A 142 -11.46 15.99 -28.27
N ASP A 143 -11.24 16.81 -29.30
CA ASP A 143 -10.24 16.56 -30.33
C ASP A 143 -8.83 16.37 -29.76
N ILE A 144 -8.45 17.15 -28.75
CA ILE A 144 -7.14 17.04 -28.08
C ILE A 144 -7.07 15.78 -27.20
N GLU A 145 -8.11 15.51 -26.39
CA GLU A 145 -8.15 14.37 -25.45
C GLU A 145 -8.19 13.02 -26.17
N TYR A 146 -8.88 12.95 -27.32
CA TYR A 146 -9.08 11.73 -28.11
C TYR A 146 -8.20 11.66 -29.36
N TRP A 147 -7.19 12.52 -29.46
CA TRP A 147 -6.22 12.46 -30.55
C TRP A 147 -5.41 11.15 -30.49
N GLU A 148 -5.34 10.41 -31.60
CA GLU A 148 -4.74 9.07 -31.65
C GLU A 148 -3.30 9.01 -31.13
N LEU A 149 -2.49 10.04 -31.39
CA LEU A 149 -1.11 10.10 -30.91
C LEU A 149 -1.01 10.28 -29.39
N GLU A 150 -1.97 10.98 -28.78
CA GLU A 150 -2.04 11.14 -27.32
C GLU A 150 -2.54 9.86 -26.65
N GLN A 151 -3.53 9.19 -27.25
CA GLN A 151 -3.94 7.87 -26.78
C GLN A 151 -2.83 6.82 -26.90
N ALA A 152 -1.97 6.89 -27.93
CA ALA A 152 -0.82 6.01 -28.07
C ALA A 152 0.22 6.20 -26.94
N LYS A 153 0.35 7.40 -26.36
CA LYS A 153 1.19 7.63 -25.15
C LYS A 153 0.59 6.94 -23.93
N LEU A 154 -0.74 6.91 -23.81
CA LEU A 154 -1.45 6.23 -22.73
C LEU A 154 -1.46 4.70 -22.89
N ALA A 155 -1.54 4.19 -24.12
CA ALA A 155 -1.61 2.76 -24.44
C ALA A 155 -0.26 2.04 -24.28
N LYS A 156 0.89 2.70 -24.53
CA LYS A 156 2.22 2.13 -24.27
C LYS A 156 2.50 1.87 -22.78
N ALA A 157 1.64 2.34 -21.88
CA ALA A 157 1.76 2.16 -20.43
C ALA A 157 1.18 0.83 -19.89
N HIS A 158 0.63 -0.06 -20.72
CA HIS A 158 -0.18 -1.19 -20.24
C HIS A 158 0.29 -2.58 -20.69
N ASP A 159 1.14 -3.20 -19.88
CA ASP A 159 0.67 -4.36 -19.11
C ASP A 159 0.63 -3.88 -17.66
N ALA A 160 -0.58 -3.59 -17.14
CA ALA A 160 -0.71 -3.06 -15.80
C ALA A 160 -0.12 -4.08 -14.82
N LEU A 161 0.93 -3.67 -14.10
CA LEU A 161 1.54 -4.51 -13.08
C LEU A 161 0.45 -4.96 -12.08
N PRO A 162 0.56 -6.16 -11.49
CA PRO A 162 -0.54 -6.76 -10.73
C PRO A 162 -1.16 -5.89 -9.63
N PHE A 163 -0.36 -5.00 -9.03
CA PHE A 163 -0.74 -4.11 -7.93
C PHE A 163 -0.75 -2.63 -8.32
N ALA A 164 -0.75 -2.31 -9.62
CA ALA A 164 -0.90 -0.92 -10.07
C ALA A 164 -2.15 -0.28 -9.46
N GLY A 165 -1.99 0.92 -8.93
CA GLY A 165 -3.06 1.69 -8.27
C GLY A 165 -3.40 1.23 -6.85
N GLU A 166 -2.70 0.23 -6.31
CA GLU A 166 -2.95 -0.32 -4.98
C GLU A 166 -1.89 0.13 -3.95
N VAL A 167 -2.26 0.06 -2.67
CA VAL A 167 -1.47 0.53 -1.53
C VAL A 167 -1.18 -0.63 -0.58
N ALA A 168 0.11 -0.86 -0.29
CA ALA A 168 0.56 -1.86 0.67
C ALA A 168 1.24 -1.21 1.87
N LEU A 169 0.93 -1.65 3.08
CA LEU A 169 1.66 -1.29 4.30
C LEU A 169 2.52 -2.47 4.74
N VAL A 170 3.81 -2.23 4.95
CA VAL A 170 4.77 -3.23 5.42
C VAL A 170 5.40 -2.75 6.73
N THR A 171 5.32 -3.58 7.77
CA THR A 171 5.97 -3.30 9.06
C THR A 171 7.32 -4.00 9.20
N GLY A 172 8.23 -3.44 10.00
CA GLY A 172 9.60 -3.95 10.10
C GLY A 172 10.36 -3.80 8.79
N ALA A 173 10.08 -2.71 8.06
CA ALA A 173 10.50 -2.50 6.68
C ALA A 173 11.97 -2.08 6.52
N ALA A 174 12.68 -1.70 7.59
CA ALA A 174 14.05 -1.20 7.47
C ALA A 174 15.06 -2.28 7.05
N SER A 175 14.76 -3.57 7.26
CA SER A 175 15.73 -4.63 6.96
C SER A 175 15.08 -5.98 6.64
N GLY A 176 15.90 -6.93 6.18
CA GLY A 176 15.53 -8.33 6.01
C GLY A 176 14.25 -8.54 5.19
N ILE A 177 13.37 -9.39 5.71
CA ILE A 177 12.09 -9.77 5.08
C ILE A 177 11.23 -8.54 4.78
N GLY A 178 11.10 -7.61 5.73
CA GLY A 178 10.26 -6.42 5.54
C GLY A 178 10.76 -5.53 4.40
N ARG A 179 12.07 -5.30 4.33
CA ARG A 179 12.68 -4.55 3.20
C ARG A 179 12.45 -5.26 1.87
N ALA A 180 12.66 -6.58 1.83
CA ALA A 180 12.43 -7.38 0.63
C ALA A 180 10.95 -7.37 0.21
N CYS A 181 10.01 -7.32 1.17
CA CYS A 181 8.58 -7.14 0.89
C CYS A 181 8.35 -5.78 0.20
N VAL A 182 8.87 -4.68 0.75
CA VAL A 182 8.75 -3.36 0.10
C VAL A 182 9.22 -3.42 -1.36
N ASP A 183 10.39 -4.00 -1.61
CA ASP A 183 10.96 -4.11 -2.96
C ASP A 183 10.13 -5.02 -3.88
N SER A 184 9.49 -6.09 -3.37
CA SER A 184 8.62 -6.97 -4.16
C SER A 184 7.29 -6.29 -4.53
N PHE A 185 6.65 -5.61 -3.59
CA PHE A 185 5.39 -4.89 -3.83
C PHE A 185 5.60 -3.72 -4.81
N LEU A 186 6.70 -2.98 -4.70
CA LEU A 186 7.06 -1.92 -5.66
C LEU A 186 7.29 -2.47 -7.07
N ARG A 187 7.99 -3.61 -7.21
CA ARG A 187 8.18 -4.26 -8.52
C ARG A 187 6.86 -4.70 -9.17
N ARG A 188 5.83 -4.92 -8.37
CA ARG A 188 4.47 -5.27 -8.82
C ARG A 188 3.55 -4.06 -8.97
N GLY A 189 4.06 -2.84 -8.80
CA GLY A 189 3.36 -1.59 -9.08
C GLY A 189 2.57 -0.97 -7.92
N ALA A 190 2.66 -1.54 -6.70
CA ALA A 190 2.00 -0.96 -5.54
C ALA A 190 2.71 0.31 -5.07
N ALA A 191 1.95 1.27 -4.54
CA ALA A 191 2.48 2.26 -3.60
C ALA A 191 2.69 1.59 -2.23
N VAL A 192 3.79 1.91 -1.55
CA VAL A 192 4.17 1.23 -0.29
C VAL A 192 4.34 2.20 0.87
N VAL A 193 3.66 1.92 1.97
CA VAL A 193 3.87 2.53 3.28
C VAL A 193 4.81 1.63 4.07
N ALA A 194 6.03 2.09 4.34
CA ALA A 194 7.06 1.33 5.04
C ALA A 194 7.19 1.85 6.47
N LEU A 195 6.81 1.04 7.46
CA LEU A 195 6.90 1.37 8.88
C LEU A 195 8.03 0.58 9.55
N ASP A 196 8.86 1.26 10.33
CA ASP A 196 9.87 0.63 11.18
C ASP A 196 10.22 1.51 12.38
N ILE A 197 10.64 0.90 13.49
CA ILE A 197 11.14 1.65 14.66
C ILE A 197 12.50 2.29 14.38
N ASN A 198 13.29 1.71 13.46
CA ASN A 198 14.58 2.22 13.06
C ASN A 198 14.42 3.48 12.19
N PRO A 199 14.94 4.65 12.61
CA PRO A 199 14.81 5.89 11.86
C PRO A 199 15.45 5.86 10.47
N ALA A 200 16.38 4.92 10.21
CA ALA A 200 17.00 4.75 8.89
C ALA A 200 15.97 4.46 7.79
N VAL A 201 14.81 3.87 8.12
CA VAL A 201 13.73 3.56 7.17
C VAL A 201 13.35 4.76 6.31
N ALA A 202 13.30 5.97 6.91
CA ALA A 202 12.91 7.20 6.24
C ALA A 202 13.84 7.61 5.08
N SER A 203 15.04 7.04 5.02
CA SER A 203 16.06 7.36 4.01
C SER A 203 16.29 6.26 2.96
N HIS A 204 15.63 5.09 3.10
CA HIS A 204 15.91 3.93 2.25
C HIS A 204 15.37 4.08 0.82
N TRP A 205 14.32 4.87 0.62
CA TRP A 205 13.70 5.07 -0.69
C TRP A 205 13.43 6.55 -0.93
N SER A 206 13.95 7.08 -2.05
CA SER A 206 13.65 8.43 -2.54
C SER A 206 12.80 8.30 -3.81
N ARG A 207 11.51 8.01 -3.62
CA ARG A 207 10.57 7.71 -4.70
C ARG A 207 9.15 8.16 -4.33
N PRO A 208 8.33 8.58 -5.30
CA PRO A 208 6.95 9.03 -5.04
C PRO A 208 5.99 7.89 -4.67
N ASP A 209 6.34 6.64 -5.00
CA ASP A 209 5.58 5.42 -4.72
C ASP A 209 5.91 4.81 -3.34
N VAL A 210 6.70 5.49 -2.49
CA VAL A 210 7.04 5.03 -1.14
C VAL A 210 6.82 6.13 -0.10
N LEU A 211 6.11 5.80 0.99
CA LEU A 211 6.03 6.60 2.21
C LEU A 211 6.71 5.82 3.34
N ALA A 212 7.96 6.17 3.65
CA ALA A 212 8.74 5.50 4.68
C ALA A 212 8.75 6.32 5.98
N LEU A 213 8.22 5.75 7.06
CA LEU A 213 8.00 6.46 8.33
C LEU A 213 8.57 5.68 9.50
N GLN A 214 9.28 6.39 10.37
CA GLN A 214 9.62 5.86 11.68
C GLN A 214 8.34 5.69 12.52
N CYS A 215 8.12 4.51 13.07
CA CYS A 215 6.97 4.19 13.89
C CYS A 215 7.31 3.06 14.87
N ASP A 216 7.17 3.31 16.16
CA ASP A 216 7.10 2.25 17.17
C ASP A 216 5.65 1.75 17.24
N LEU A 217 5.42 0.49 16.87
CA LEU A 217 4.06 -0.07 16.84
C LEU A 217 3.44 -0.24 18.24
N THR A 218 4.22 -0.11 19.31
CA THR A 218 3.72 -0.11 20.69
C THR A 218 3.16 1.26 21.11
N ASP A 219 3.41 2.31 20.32
CA ASP A 219 2.78 3.62 20.43
C ASP A 219 1.56 3.69 19.49
N PHE A 220 0.39 3.36 20.05
CA PHE A 220 -0.85 3.27 19.29
C PHE A 220 -1.30 4.60 18.68
N SER A 221 -1.04 5.73 19.36
CA SER A 221 -1.28 7.06 18.79
C SER A 221 -0.39 7.31 17.58
N SER A 222 0.89 6.94 17.65
CA SER A 222 1.80 7.08 16.52
C SER A 222 1.33 6.25 15.33
N VAL A 223 0.87 5.01 15.56
CA VAL A 223 0.30 4.15 14.51
C VAL A 223 -0.87 4.84 13.80
N ASP A 224 -1.82 5.37 14.55
CA ASP A 224 -3.01 6.02 13.99
C ASP A 224 -2.64 7.27 13.17
N GLU A 225 -1.69 8.08 13.66
CA GLU A 225 -1.14 9.22 12.92
C GLU A 225 -0.44 8.80 11.61
N LYS A 226 0.31 7.69 11.60
CA LYS A 226 0.96 7.19 10.37
C LYS A 226 -0.05 6.65 9.38
N LEU A 227 -1.15 6.06 9.84
CA LEU A 227 -2.24 5.62 8.98
C LEU A 227 -3.00 6.80 8.35
N ASP A 228 -3.20 7.91 9.07
CA ASP A 228 -3.74 9.14 8.48
C ASP A 228 -2.80 9.70 7.39
N GLN A 229 -1.49 9.73 7.64
CA GLN A 229 -0.50 10.12 6.63
C GLN A 229 -0.55 9.21 5.39
N ALA A 230 -0.65 7.90 5.58
CA ALA A 230 -0.82 6.94 4.49
C ALA A 230 -2.10 7.20 3.69
N ALA A 231 -3.22 7.43 4.37
CA ALA A 231 -4.50 7.72 3.73
C ALA A 231 -4.46 9.05 2.96
N ARG A 232 -3.77 10.08 3.45
CA ARG A 232 -3.57 11.33 2.72
C ARG A 232 -2.63 11.17 1.53
N GLN A 233 -1.57 10.37 1.66
CA GLN A 233 -0.57 10.25 0.62
C GLN A 233 -1.02 9.37 -0.55
N PHE A 234 -1.71 8.27 -0.27
CA PHE A 234 -2.06 7.26 -1.28
C PHE A 234 -3.55 6.94 -1.37
N GLY A 235 -4.35 7.46 -0.44
CA GLY A 235 -5.80 7.40 -0.51
C GLY A 235 -6.39 6.20 0.20
N GLY A 236 -5.63 5.40 0.95
CA GLY A 236 -6.17 4.27 1.71
C GLY A 236 -5.14 3.16 1.90
N LEU A 237 -5.64 1.93 2.09
CA LEU A 237 -4.82 0.73 2.28
C LEU A 237 -5.53 -0.50 1.70
N ASP A 238 -4.84 -1.26 0.85
CA ASP A 238 -5.39 -2.47 0.23
C ASP A 238 -4.73 -3.75 0.71
N MET A 239 -3.48 -3.65 1.13
CA MET A 239 -2.64 -4.79 1.50
C MET A 239 -1.86 -4.49 2.78
N LEU A 240 -1.86 -5.41 3.74
CA LEU A 240 -1.11 -5.29 5.00
C LEU A 240 -0.15 -6.47 5.15
N VAL A 241 1.14 -6.19 5.34
CA VAL A 241 2.16 -7.19 5.67
C VAL A 241 2.57 -7.01 7.12
N LEU A 242 2.05 -7.89 7.99
CA LEU A 242 2.44 -7.96 9.40
C LEU A 242 3.77 -8.71 9.51
N ASN A 243 4.87 -7.97 9.43
CA ASN A 243 6.22 -8.53 9.50
C ASN A 243 6.98 -8.14 10.78
N ALA A 244 6.70 -6.96 11.34
CA ALA A 244 7.34 -6.52 12.58
C ALA A 244 7.16 -7.52 13.73
N GLY A 245 8.27 -7.82 14.38
CA GLY A 245 8.32 -8.65 15.57
C GLY A 245 9.73 -8.76 16.12
N ILE A 246 9.83 -9.13 17.39
CA ILE A 246 11.11 -9.35 18.07
C ILE A 246 11.29 -10.84 18.36
N PHE A 247 12.54 -11.26 18.36
CA PHE A 247 12.99 -12.54 18.91
C PHE A 247 13.84 -12.23 20.14
N PRO A 248 13.30 -12.35 21.37
CA PRO A 248 14.09 -12.14 22.57
C PRO A 248 15.22 -13.16 22.72
N SER A 249 16.14 -12.89 23.64
CA SER A 249 17.25 -13.79 23.96
C SER A 249 16.77 -15.22 24.26
N SER A 250 17.61 -16.19 23.91
CA SER A 250 17.27 -17.59 24.11
C SER A 250 17.46 -18.00 25.56
N GLU A 251 16.38 -18.39 26.23
CA GLU A 251 16.36 -18.70 27.67
C GLU A 251 15.70 -20.08 27.92
N PRO A 252 16.30 -20.97 28.71
CA PRO A 252 15.64 -22.21 29.14
C PRO A 252 14.27 -21.91 29.79
N LEU A 253 13.32 -22.83 29.64
CA LEU A 253 11.96 -22.62 30.14
C LEU A 253 11.91 -22.38 31.66
N ALA A 254 12.80 -23.02 32.42
CA ALA A 254 12.88 -22.86 33.87
C ALA A 254 13.38 -21.46 34.30
N ASP A 255 14.11 -20.77 33.42
CA ASP A 255 14.83 -19.53 33.73
C ASP A 255 14.24 -18.30 33.02
N VAL A 256 13.28 -18.49 32.11
CA VAL A 256 12.75 -17.40 31.29
C VAL A 256 12.11 -16.32 32.14
N ALA A 257 12.63 -15.09 32.03
CA ALA A 257 12.06 -13.96 32.76
C ALA A 257 10.64 -13.63 32.25
N LEU A 258 9.69 -13.42 33.17
CA LEU A 258 8.34 -12.99 32.80
C LEU A 258 8.33 -11.67 32.02
N GLU A 259 9.30 -10.80 32.28
CA GLU A 259 9.46 -9.55 31.53
C GLU A 259 9.81 -9.78 30.06
N THR A 260 10.66 -10.78 29.78
CA THR A 260 10.96 -11.23 28.40
C THR A 260 9.68 -11.70 27.70
N VAL A 261 8.84 -12.46 28.41
CA VAL A 261 7.55 -12.95 27.88
C VAL A 261 6.61 -11.78 27.61
N ARG A 262 6.43 -10.85 28.55
CA ARG A 262 5.57 -9.67 28.38
C ARG A 262 6.02 -8.81 27.22
N LYS A 263 7.32 -8.56 27.09
CA LYS A 263 7.87 -7.79 25.97
C LYS A 263 7.60 -8.47 24.62
N ALA A 264 7.75 -9.80 24.54
CA ALA A 264 7.42 -10.55 23.34
C ALA A 264 5.92 -10.46 22.99
N MET A 265 5.03 -10.55 23.99
CA MET A 265 3.58 -10.39 23.78
C MET A 265 3.22 -8.97 23.33
N ALA A 266 3.74 -7.94 24.01
CA ALA A 266 3.47 -6.54 23.67
C ALA A 266 3.80 -6.22 22.21
N VAL A 267 4.94 -6.69 21.71
CA VAL A 267 5.38 -6.40 20.35
C VAL A 267 4.78 -7.37 19.32
N ASN A 268 4.88 -8.69 19.54
CA ASN A 268 4.48 -9.66 18.53
C ASN A 268 2.96 -9.92 18.48
N VAL A 269 2.22 -9.49 19.52
CA VAL A 269 0.78 -9.71 19.65
C VAL A 269 0.05 -8.38 19.76
N ASP A 270 0.22 -7.63 20.85
CA ASP A 270 -0.63 -6.47 21.15
C ASP A 270 -0.49 -5.37 20.09
N ALA A 271 0.75 -5.03 19.72
CA ALA A 271 1.02 -4.04 18.67
C ALA A 271 0.50 -4.46 17.28
N ASN A 272 0.61 -5.75 16.94
CA ASN A 272 0.12 -6.27 15.66
C ASN A 272 -1.41 -6.37 15.63
N LEU A 273 -2.04 -6.68 16.78
CA LEU A 273 -3.49 -6.67 16.94
C LEU A 273 -4.05 -5.25 16.81
N HIS A 274 -3.45 -4.26 17.49
CA HIS A 274 -3.86 -2.85 17.36
C HIS A 274 -3.75 -2.39 15.90
N LEU A 275 -2.62 -2.66 15.25
CA LEU A 275 -2.44 -2.31 13.84
C LEU A 275 -3.49 -2.96 12.93
N MET A 276 -3.81 -4.24 13.14
CA MET A 276 -4.89 -4.91 12.42
C MET A 276 -6.22 -4.19 12.61
N GLN A 277 -6.59 -3.87 13.85
CA GLN A 277 -7.84 -3.16 14.15
C GLN A 277 -7.88 -1.78 13.49
N ALA A 278 -6.81 -1.00 13.59
CA ALA A 278 -6.69 0.33 13.00
C ALA A 278 -6.76 0.29 11.46
N CYS A 279 -6.25 -0.77 10.83
CA CYS A 279 -6.29 -0.94 9.38
C CYS A 279 -7.62 -1.50 8.84
N HIS A 280 -8.50 -2.08 9.68
CA HIS A 280 -9.70 -2.79 9.21
C HIS A 280 -10.62 -1.92 8.35
N ALA A 281 -10.90 -0.70 8.79
CA ALA A 281 -11.77 0.23 8.06
C ALA A 281 -11.22 0.59 6.67
N LEU A 282 -9.90 0.72 6.55
CA LEU A 282 -9.24 1.01 5.27
C LEU A 282 -9.23 -0.22 4.36
N LEU A 283 -8.88 -1.40 4.91
CA LEU A 283 -8.86 -2.66 4.17
C LEU A 283 -10.24 -3.04 3.61
N LYS A 284 -11.31 -2.74 4.36
CA LYS A 284 -12.69 -2.94 3.92
C LYS A 284 -13.06 -2.07 2.70
N LEU A 285 -12.41 -0.93 2.53
CA LEU A 285 -12.62 0.01 1.42
C LEU A 285 -11.67 -0.22 0.24
N ALA A 286 -10.82 -1.25 0.31
CA ALA A 286 -9.90 -1.59 -0.77
C ALA A 286 -10.66 -1.91 -2.08
N PRO A 287 -10.33 -1.28 -3.23
CA PRO A 287 -11.06 -1.48 -4.48
C PRO A 287 -11.13 -2.94 -4.97
N ARG A 288 -10.17 -3.78 -4.56
CA ARG A 288 -10.10 -5.22 -4.88
C ARG A 288 -10.24 -6.13 -3.65
N GLY A 289 -10.79 -5.62 -2.56
CA GLY A 289 -10.87 -6.30 -1.28
C GLY A 289 -9.55 -6.30 -0.52
N GLY A 290 -9.64 -6.13 0.81
CA GLY A 290 -8.48 -6.07 1.68
C GLY A 290 -7.71 -7.39 1.73
N ARG A 291 -6.38 -7.31 1.84
CA ARG A 291 -5.52 -8.50 1.89
C ARG A 291 -4.47 -8.35 2.97
N VAL A 292 -4.24 -9.41 3.73
CA VAL A 292 -3.28 -9.41 4.82
C VAL A 292 -2.37 -10.63 4.70
N ALA A 293 -1.06 -10.38 4.69
CA ALA A 293 -0.03 -11.41 4.77
C ALA A 293 0.65 -11.31 6.14
N VAL A 294 0.61 -12.39 6.92
CA VAL A 294 1.18 -12.42 8.27
C VAL A 294 2.44 -13.25 8.29
N VAL A 295 3.57 -12.61 8.58
CA VAL A 295 4.86 -13.30 8.77
C VAL A 295 4.86 -13.96 10.15
N GLY A 296 4.46 -15.23 10.14
CA GLY A 296 4.48 -16.12 11.29
C GLY A 296 5.90 -16.61 11.59
N SER A 297 6.00 -17.88 11.92
CA SER A 297 7.28 -18.55 12.17
C SER A 297 7.07 -20.06 12.13
N ARG A 298 8.11 -20.80 11.75
CA ARG A 298 8.21 -22.24 11.99
C ARG A 298 7.96 -22.62 13.46
N ASN A 299 8.22 -21.74 14.42
CA ASN A 299 7.98 -22.03 15.83
C ASN A 299 6.50 -22.23 16.19
N VAL A 300 5.57 -21.86 15.30
CA VAL A 300 4.14 -22.15 15.49
C VAL A 300 3.88 -23.66 15.40
N PRO A 301 4.18 -24.36 14.29
CA PRO A 301 4.04 -25.82 14.22
C PRO A 301 5.16 -26.58 14.96
N ALA A 302 6.37 -26.04 15.04
CA ALA A 302 7.54 -26.76 15.55
C ALA A 302 8.41 -25.89 16.49
N PRO A 303 8.05 -25.65 17.75
CA PRO A 303 8.87 -24.83 18.65
C PRO A 303 10.22 -25.46 19.00
N GLY A 304 11.21 -24.65 19.36
CA GLY A 304 12.56 -25.08 19.75
C GLY A 304 12.89 -24.77 21.22
N PRO A 305 13.81 -25.52 21.86
CA PRO A 305 14.33 -25.17 23.18
C PRO A 305 14.87 -23.74 23.21
N GLY A 306 14.65 -23.04 24.31
CA GLY A 306 15.15 -21.69 24.48
C GLY A 306 14.31 -20.60 23.82
N ALA A 307 13.15 -20.90 23.23
CA ALA A 307 12.34 -19.95 22.47
C ALA A 307 10.92 -19.79 23.02
N ALA A 308 10.70 -19.98 24.33
CA ALA A 308 9.37 -20.01 24.94
C ALA A 308 8.58 -18.72 24.69
N ALA A 309 9.13 -17.56 25.05
CA ALA A 309 8.49 -16.25 24.85
C ALA A 309 8.13 -15.98 23.38
N TYR A 310 9.08 -16.22 22.47
CA TYR A 310 8.87 -16.02 21.04
C TYR A 310 7.83 -17.00 20.45
N SER A 311 7.93 -18.29 20.78
CA SER A 311 7.03 -19.31 20.23
C SER A 311 5.59 -19.11 20.74
N ALA A 312 5.43 -18.80 22.02
CA ALA A 312 4.12 -18.50 22.61
C ALA A 312 3.47 -17.27 21.94
N SER A 313 4.23 -16.18 21.78
CA SER A 313 3.71 -14.96 21.13
C SER A 313 3.36 -15.17 19.66
N LYS A 314 4.19 -15.88 18.87
CA LYS A 314 3.86 -16.21 17.47
C LYS A 314 2.66 -17.15 17.37
N ALA A 315 2.49 -18.10 18.29
CA ALA A 315 1.32 -18.98 18.33
C ALA A 315 0.04 -18.20 18.70
N ALA A 316 0.12 -17.27 19.66
CA ALA A 316 -0.98 -16.39 20.03
C ALA A 316 -1.42 -15.52 18.86
N MET A 317 -0.47 -14.87 18.17
CA MET A 317 -0.78 -14.07 16.99
C MET A 317 -1.40 -14.93 15.87
N ASN A 318 -0.88 -16.14 15.63
CA ASN A 318 -1.45 -17.05 14.64
C ASN A 318 -2.91 -17.43 14.96
N GLN A 319 -3.23 -17.60 16.23
CA GLN A 319 -4.60 -17.88 16.64
C GLN A 319 -5.52 -16.65 16.46
N LEU A 320 -5.03 -15.44 16.75
CA LEU A 320 -5.78 -14.20 16.45
C LEU A 320 -6.05 -14.05 14.96
N VAL A 321 -5.07 -14.37 14.10
CA VAL A 321 -5.25 -14.38 12.64
C VAL A 321 -6.39 -15.31 12.22
N ARG A 322 -6.47 -16.51 12.80
CA ARG A 322 -7.56 -17.46 12.49
C ARG A 322 -8.92 -16.92 12.89
N VAL A 323 -9.02 -16.20 14.01
CA VAL A 323 -10.26 -15.52 14.41
C VAL A 323 -10.60 -14.40 13.40
N ALA A 324 -9.63 -13.54 13.07
CA ALA A 324 -9.82 -12.45 12.11
C ALA A 324 -10.26 -12.96 10.73
N VAL A 325 -9.75 -14.11 10.26
CA VAL A 325 -10.20 -14.74 9.01
C VAL A 325 -11.70 -15.01 9.03
N LEU A 326 -12.22 -15.58 10.13
CA LEU A 326 -13.64 -15.89 10.28
C LEU A 326 -14.50 -14.63 10.34
N GLU A 327 -14.02 -13.61 11.05
CA GLU A 327 -14.79 -12.38 11.28
C GLU A 327 -14.78 -11.44 10.09
N TRP A 328 -13.66 -11.31 9.38
CA TRP A 328 -13.45 -10.31 8.33
C TRP A 328 -13.76 -10.81 6.92
N ALA A 329 -14.02 -12.12 6.76
CA ALA A 329 -14.46 -12.68 5.49
C ALA A 329 -15.74 -12.00 4.96
N LYS A 330 -16.66 -11.62 5.86
CA LYS A 330 -17.89 -10.88 5.51
C LYS A 330 -17.63 -9.49 4.92
N ASP A 331 -16.47 -8.91 5.23
CA ASP A 331 -16.03 -7.61 4.72
C ASP A 331 -15.17 -7.75 3.46
N GLY A 332 -15.03 -8.97 2.91
CA GLY A 332 -14.23 -9.24 1.71
C GLY A 332 -12.71 -9.20 1.96
N ILE A 333 -12.27 -9.25 3.22
CA ILE A 333 -10.85 -9.22 3.58
C ILE A 333 -10.29 -10.64 3.63
N ARG A 334 -9.19 -10.89 2.91
CA ARG A 334 -8.46 -12.17 2.93
C ARG A 334 -7.23 -12.05 3.82
N ILE A 335 -6.98 -13.06 4.64
CA ILE A 335 -5.81 -13.09 5.52
C ILE A 335 -5.14 -14.45 5.39
N ASN A 336 -3.85 -14.48 5.07
CA ASN A 336 -3.07 -15.70 5.02
C ASN A 336 -1.76 -15.50 5.78
N SER A 337 -1.20 -16.58 6.33
CA SER A 337 0.09 -16.54 7.02
C SER A 337 1.14 -17.36 6.27
N LEU A 338 2.39 -16.92 6.44
CA LEU A 338 3.57 -17.62 5.98
C LEU A 338 4.51 -17.88 7.15
N HIS A 339 5.14 -19.05 7.17
CA HIS A 339 5.93 -19.54 8.30
C HIS A 339 7.39 -19.75 7.84
N PRO A 340 8.21 -18.68 7.84
CA PRO A 340 9.61 -18.82 7.50
C PRO A 340 10.39 -19.58 8.57
N ASP A 341 11.43 -20.26 8.11
CA ASP A 341 12.51 -20.82 8.95
C ASP A 341 13.86 -20.41 8.38
N ALA A 342 14.87 -20.31 9.24
CA ALA A 342 16.26 -20.23 8.80
C ALA A 342 16.56 -19.13 7.75
N VAL A 343 16.00 -17.93 7.95
CA VAL A 343 16.25 -16.76 7.09
C VAL A 343 17.37 -15.91 7.69
N TYR A 344 18.55 -15.98 7.08
CA TYR A 344 19.80 -15.48 7.68
C TYR A 344 20.28 -14.12 7.16
N ASP A 345 19.68 -13.59 6.11
CA ASP A 345 19.98 -12.26 5.55
C ASP A 345 19.19 -11.14 6.26
N THR A 346 19.00 -11.28 7.58
CA THR A 346 18.32 -10.31 8.45
C THR A 346 19.28 -9.74 9.48
N GLY A 347 18.99 -8.55 10.03
CA GLY A 347 19.84 -7.90 11.02
C GLY A 347 20.04 -8.69 12.33
N LEU A 348 19.28 -9.77 12.54
CA LEU A 348 19.39 -10.65 13.71
C LEU A 348 20.59 -11.62 13.65
N TRP A 349 21.18 -11.85 12.47
CA TRP A 349 22.21 -12.88 12.27
C TRP A 349 23.57 -12.28 11.94
N THR A 350 24.36 -11.99 12.98
CA THR A 350 25.76 -11.60 12.77
C THR A 350 26.63 -12.81 12.40
N PRO A 351 27.79 -12.60 11.74
CA PRO A 351 28.73 -13.69 11.45
C PRO A 351 29.11 -14.52 12.68
N GLU A 352 29.26 -13.88 13.84
CA GLU A 352 29.59 -14.53 15.11
C GLU A 352 28.45 -15.42 15.61
N VAL A 353 27.20 -14.95 15.52
CA VAL A 353 26.01 -15.73 15.89
C VAL A 353 25.87 -16.94 14.98
N LEU A 354 26.05 -16.76 13.67
CA LEU A 354 25.99 -17.85 12.69
C LEU A 354 27.08 -18.90 12.96
N ALA A 355 28.32 -18.46 13.20
CA ALA A 355 29.42 -19.36 13.52
C ALA A 355 29.17 -20.16 14.81
N SER A 356 28.68 -19.49 15.87
CA SER A 356 28.35 -20.11 17.15
C SER A 356 27.24 -21.16 17.00
N ARG A 357 26.16 -20.83 16.28
CA ARG A 357 25.04 -21.75 16.05
C ARG A 357 25.44 -22.93 15.17
N ALA A 358 26.19 -22.69 14.09
CA ALA A 358 26.69 -23.77 13.24
C ALA A 358 27.58 -24.74 14.02
N LYS A 359 28.49 -24.22 14.86
CA LYS A 359 29.35 -25.04 15.72
C LYS A 359 28.56 -25.88 16.73
N ALA A 360 27.49 -25.33 17.31
CA ALA A 360 26.61 -26.07 18.23
C ALA A 360 25.96 -27.31 17.58
N TYR A 361 25.84 -27.32 16.25
CA TYR A 361 25.33 -28.45 15.47
C TYR A 361 26.43 -29.26 14.77
N ASN A 362 27.71 -29.01 15.08
CA ASN A 362 28.87 -29.63 14.41
C ASN A 362 28.83 -29.45 12.88
N MET A 363 28.41 -28.27 12.43
CA MET A 363 28.26 -27.92 11.01
C MET A 363 29.13 -26.70 10.66
N THR A 364 29.49 -26.58 9.38
CA THR A 364 29.93 -25.30 8.81
C THR A 364 28.74 -24.32 8.72
N ILE A 365 29.00 -23.02 8.58
CA ILE A 365 27.94 -22.02 8.38
C ILE A 365 27.12 -22.35 7.14
N GLU A 366 27.75 -22.77 6.04
CA GLU A 366 27.05 -23.13 4.81
C GLU A 366 26.12 -24.33 5.01
N GLN A 367 26.60 -25.39 5.67
CA GLN A 367 25.78 -26.56 6.00
C GLN A 367 24.62 -26.19 6.94
N TYR A 368 24.88 -25.31 7.90
CA TYR A 368 23.85 -24.83 8.83
C TYR A 368 22.77 -24.04 8.09
N LYS A 369 23.15 -23.18 7.14
CA LYS A 369 22.22 -22.40 6.32
C LYS A 369 21.31 -23.25 5.43
N LYS A 370 21.81 -24.43 5.02
CA LYS A 370 21.11 -25.40 4.16
C LYS A 370 20.54 -26.57 4.96
N ARG A 371 20.32 -26.40 6.27
CA ARG A 371 19.82 -27.46 7.16
C ARG A 371 18.30 -27.62 7.06
N ASN A 372 17.84 -27.94 5.86
CA ASN A 372 16.46 -28.35 5.55
C ASN A 372 16.49 -29.58 4.63
N LEU A 373 15.32 -30.12 4.27
CA LEU A 373 15.20 -31.31 3.45
C LEU A 373 15.71 -31.09 2.02
N LEU A 374 15.47 -29.91 1.45
CA LEU A 374 15.91 -29.55 0.09
C LEU A 374 17.39 -29.13 0.00
N LYS A 375 18.08 -28.98 1.14
CA LYS A 375 19.48 -28.52 1.21
C LYS A 375 19.71 -27.17 0.51
N THR A 376 18.74 -26.26 0.64
CA THR A 376 18.78 -24.92 0.03
C THR A 376 18.82 -23.83 1.08
N GLU A 377 19.37 -22.66 0.74
CA GLU A 377 19.20 -21.47 1.57
C GLU A 377 17.81 -20.87 1.34
N VAL A 378 17.22 -20.34 2.40
CA VAL A 378 15.99 -19.54 2.37
C VAL A 378 16.38 -18.10 2.71
N ALA A 379 16.07 -17.17 1.81
CA ALA A 379 16.40 -15.76 1.95
C ALA A 379 15.16 -14.89 2.15
N SER A 380 15.38 -13.66 2.59
CA SER A 380 14.31 -12.67 2.82
C SER A 380 13.47 -12.44 1.56
N ARG A 381 14.09 -12.50 0.38
CA ARG A 381 13.39 -12.41 -0.91
C ARG A 381 12.37 -13.52 -1.13
N ASP A 382 12.65 -14.74 -0.67
CA ASP A 382 11.78 -15.90 -0.93
C ASP A 382 10.50 -15.78 -0.10
N VAL A 383 10.65 -15.30 1.14
CA VAL A 383 9.53 -14.94 2.02
C VAL A 383 8.73 -13.78 1.45
N ALA A 384 9.42 -12.74 0.95
CA ALA A 384 8.79 -11.55 0.41
C ALA A 384 7.97 -11.80 -0.86
N GLU A 385 8.48 -12.61 -1.79
CA GLU A 385 7.74 -12.98 -2.99
C GLU A 385 6.46 -13.74 -2.63
N LEU A 386 6.50 -14.68 -1.69
CA LEU A 386 5.29 -15.34 -1.23
C LEU A 386 4.34 -14.36 -0.53
N ALA A 387 4.83 -13.47 0.33
CA ALA A 387 4.00 -12.46 0.98
C ALA A 387 3.26 -11.58 -0.04
N ALA A 388 3.94 -11.18 -1.12
CA ALA A 388 3.33 -10.48 -2.23
C ALA A 388 2.30 -11.36 -2.97
N GLU A 389 2.62 -12.62 -3.28
CA GLU A 389 1.68 -13.54 -3.94
C GLU A 389 0.42 -13.83 -3.13
N LEU A 390 0.50 -13.90 -1.80
CA LEU A 390 -0.69 -14.07 -0.93
C LEU A 390 -1.68 -12.90 -1.08
N CYS A 391 -1.17 -11.72 -1.43
CA CYS A 391 -1.96 -10.54 -1.80
C CYS A 391 -2.28 -10.47 -3.31
N GLY A 392 -1.70 -11.38 -4.10
CA GLY A 392 -1.89 -11.52 -5.54
C GLY A 392 -3.24 -12.09 -5.96
N PRO A 393 -3.54 -12.03 -7.27
CA PRO A 393 -4.72 -12.66 -7.86
C PRO A 393 -4.70 -14.20 -7.75
N LEU A 394 -3.51 -14.82 -7.66
CA LEU A 394 -3.38 -16.27 -7.49
C LEU A 394 -4.05 -16.78 -6.20
N PHE A 395 -4.08 -15.96 -5.15
CA PHE A 395 -4.72 -16.28 -3.87
C PHE A 395 -6.12 -15.67 -3.74
N ALA A 396 -6.73 -15.18 -4.82
CA ALA A 396 -8.03 -14.50 -4.77
C ALA A 396 -9.17 -15.35 -4.17
N LYS A 397 -9.02 -16.68 -4.15
CA LYS A 397 -9.99 -17.64 -3.57
C LYS A 397 -9.45 -18.36 -2.33
N THR A 398 -8.43 -17.80 -1.68
CA THR A 398 -7.76 -18.40 -0.53
C THR A 398 -7.66 -17.41 0.64
N THR A 399 -8.17 -17.83 1.80
CA THR A 399 -8.05 -17.14 3.08
C THR A 399 -7.88 -18.18 4.19
N GLY A 400 -7.13 -17.87 5.24
CA GLY A 400 -6.78 -18.78 6.33
C GLY A 400 -5.69 -19.79 6.01
N ALA A 401 -5.03 -19.69 4.86
CA ALA A 401 -3.90 -20.57 4.53
C ALA A 401 -2.69 -20.25 5.41
N GLN A 402 -1.95 -21.30 5.78
CA GLN A 402 -0.71 -21.24 6.54
C GLN A 402 0.36 -21.96 5.73
N ILE A 403 1.33 -21.23 5.20
CA ILE A 403 2.28 -21.79 4.21
C ILE A 403 3.71 -21.73 4.74
N PRO A 404 4.42 -22.86 4.87
CA PRO A 404 5.83 -22.86 5.26
C PRO A 404 6.73 -22.30 4.14
N VAL A 405 7.78 -21.57 4.55
CA VAL A 405 8.86 -21.10 3.66
C VAL A 405 10.19 -21.47 4.33
N ASP A 406 10.55 -22.75 4.24
CA ASP A 406 11.60 -23.33 5.08
C ASP A 406 12.51 -24.35 4.37
N GLY A 407 12.30 -24.61 3.07
CA GLY A 407 13.02 -25.65 2.33
C GLY A 407 12.72 -27.07 2.81
N GLY A 408 11.60 -27.26 3.52
CA GLY A 408 11.19 -28.51 4.16
C GLY A 408 11.86 -28.71 5.51
N ASN A 409 11.25 -28.23 6.60
CA ASN A 409 11.72 -28.53 7.95
C ASN A 409 11.19 -29.89 8.42
N GLU A 410 12.08 -30.80 8.83
CA GLU A 410 11.75 -32.17 9.29
C GLU A 410 10.72 -32.25 10.42
N ARG A 411 10.57 -31.18 11.22
CA ARG A 411 9.61 -31.14 12.34
C ARG A 411 8.25 -30.56 11.97
N VAL A 412 8.10 -30.08 10.73
CA VAL A 412 6.88 -29.45 10.23
C VAL A 412 6.18 -30.33 9.19
N VAL A 413 6.96 -31.04 8.35
CA VAL A 413 6.44 -31.93 7.30
C VAL A 413 5.68 -33.15 7.81
#